data_AF-A0A257NBR1-F1
#
_entry.id   AF-A0A257NBR1-F1
#
_cell.length_a   1.000
_cell.length_b   1.000
_cell.length_c   1.000
_cell.angle_alpha   90.00
_cell.angle_beta   90.00
_cell.angle_gamma   90.00
#
_symmetry.space_group_name_H-M   'P 1'
#
loop_
_entity.id
_entity.type
_entity.pdbx_description
1 polymer ?
#
loop_
_entity_poly.entity_id
_entity_poly.type
_entity_poly.pdbx_seq_one_letter_code
_entity_poly.pdbx_strand_id
1 'polypeptide(L)'
;MGMEWIDTILALNNVITTPAQRNEIGNAVMSMYDSGAKTLSEFSLTIQDEAIREAIKQYLVDGNMGHLLDAEEDGLSLSDFTVFEIEELMNLGEKFALPTLLYLFRRIERSLKGQPAAIILDEAWLMLGHPAFREKIREWLKVLRKANCIVLMATQSLSDAANSGILDVMVESTATKIFLPNIYARDEDTAALYRRMGLNARQIEILATAIPKRQYYYISENGRRLFDLAIGSLSLAFVGVSDKDSVAVIKNLEAKFGDDWVHEWLAGRGLKLNDYRTAA
;
A
#
# COMPACT_ATOMS: atom_id res chain seq x y z
N MET A 1 11.91 -0.03 18.69
CA MET A 1 11.44 0.60 17.43
C MET A 1 12.48 1.49 16.76
N GLY A 2 12.99 2.57 17.36
CA GLY A 2 14.06 3.37 16.73
C GLY A 2 15.34 2.56 16.47
N MET A 3 15.79 1.81 17.47
CA MET A 3 16.95 0.91 17.34
C MET A 3 16.74 -0.19 16.28
N GLU A 4 15.60 -0.86 16.28
CA GLU A 4 15.28 -1.93 15.30
C GLU A 4 15.25 -1.40 13.86
N TRP A 5 14.81 -0.15 13.67
CA TRP A 5 14.82 0.50 12.37
C TRP A 5 16.25 0.81 11.90
N ILE A 6 17.11 1.30 12.80
CA ILE A 6 18.55 1.50 12.51
C ILE A 6 19.23 0.16 12.21
N ASP A 7 18.99 -0.88 13.01
CA ASP A 7 19.51 -2.23 12.78
C ASP A 7 19.08 -2.77 11.40
N THR A 8 17.85 -2.45 10.97
CA THR A 8 17.36 -2.82 9.63
C THR A 8 18.14 -2.09 8.54
N ILE A 9 18.38 -0.78 8.68
CA ILE A 9 19.20 0.00 7.74
C ILE A 9 20.62 -0.56 7.63
N LEU A 10 21.21 -0.93 8.76
CA LEU A 10 22.55 -1.51 8.82
C LEU A 10 22.61 -2.89 8.16
N ALA A 11 21.63 -3.75 8.44
CA ALA A 11 21.54 -5.08 7.83
C ALA A 11 21.39 -5.01 6.29
N LEU A 12 20.57 -4.09 5.78
CA LEU A 12 20.43 -3.83 4.33
C LEU A 12 21.75 -3.37 3.69
N ASN A 13 22.66 -2.81 4.48
CA ASN A 13 23.98 -2.37 4.07
C ASN A 13 25.09 -3.35 4.43
N ASN A 14 24.72 -4.62 4.68
CA ASN A 14 25.63 -5.72 5.01
C ASN A 14 26.41 -5.52 6.32
N VAL A 15 25.89 -4.68 7.22
CA VAL A 15 26.44 -4.50 8.58
C VAL A 15 25.58 -5.30 9.55
N ILE A 16 26.10 -6.46 9.97
CA ILE A 16 25.50 -7.27 11.03
C ILE A 16 26.00 -6.75 12.37
N THR A 17 25.13 -6.06 13.11
CA THR A 17 25.47 -5.43 14.39
C THR A 17 25.83 -6.45 15.46
N THR A 18 26.96 -6.24 16.14
CA THR A 18 27.34 -6.96 17.35
C THR A 18 26.56 -6.47 18.57
N PRO A 19 26.55 -7.20 19.71
CA PRO A 19 25.96 -6.70 20.95
C PRO A 19 26.54 -5.36 21.43
N ALA A 20 27.84 -5.13 21.22
CA ALA A 20 28.49 -3.87 21.59
C ALA A 20 27.97 -2.71 20.73
N GLN A 21 27.88 -2.90 19.42
CA GLN A 21 27.31 -1.92 18.48
C GLN A 21 25.85 -1.62 18.79
N ARG A 22 25.04 -2.64 19.15
CA ARG A 22 23.64 -2.41 19.56
C ARG A 22 23.53 -1.57 20.84
N ASN A 23 24.41 -1.79 21.81
CA ASN A 23 24.47 -0.95 23.02
C ASN A 23 24.85 0.50 22.68
N GLU A 24 25.81 0.67 21.76
CA GLU A 24 26.20 2.00 21.27
C GLU A 24 25.04 2.72 20.57
N ILE A 25 24.36 2.05 19.63
CA ILE A 25 23.16 2.57 18.96
C ILE A 25 22.10 2.96 19.99
N GLY A 26 21.86 2.12 21.00
CA GLY A 26 20.90 2.42 22.06
C GLY A 26 21.26 3.66 22.89
N ASN A 27 22.53 3.78 23.27
CA ASN A 27 23.03 4.96 23.99
C ASN A 27 22.93 6.23 23.13
N ALA A 28 23.26 6.14 21.85
CA ALA A 28 23.15 7.23 20.88
C ALA A 28 21.69 7.70 20.76
N VAL A 29 20.74 6.78 20.57
CA VAL A 29 19.30 7.12 20.48
C VAL A 29 18.79 7.78 21.76
N MET A 30 19.22 7.32 22.93
CA MET A 30 18.85 7.95 24.21
C MET A 30 19.45 9.36 24.36
N SER A 31 20.73 9.53 24.01
CA SER A 31 21.39 10.84 24.02
C SER A 31 20.71 11.84 23.06
N MET A 32 20.31 11.37 21.89
CA MET A 32 19.54 12.18 20.93
C MET A 32 18.19 12.61 21.49
N TYR A 33 17.48 11.70 22.16
CA TYR A 33 16.22 12.02 22.82
C TYR A 33 16.40 13.13 23.87
N ASP A 34 17.45 13.04 24.70
CA ASP A 34 17.74 14.02 25.76
C ASP A 34 18.15 15.39 25.22
N SER A 35 18.92 15.41 24.11
CA SER A 35 19.39 16.63 23.45
C SER A 35 18.36 17.26 22.50
N GLY A 36 17.31 16.51 22.13
CA GLY A 36 16.30 16.92 21.16
C GLY A 36 16.70 16.72 19.70
N ALA A 37 17.83 16.06 19.44
CA ALA A 37 18.29 15.68 18.11
C ALA A 37 17.33 14.66 17.44
N LYS A 38 17.11 14.81 16.14
CA LYS A 38 16.07 14.07 15.39
C LYS A 38 16.53 13.54 14.03
N THR A 39 17.69 13.99 13.54
CA THR A 39 18.17 13.71 12.18
C THR A 39 19.14 12.52 12.17
N LEU A 40 19.26 11.86 11.02
CA LEU A 40 20.30 10.83 10.82
C LEU A 40 21.70 11.46 10.82
N SER A 41 21.82 12.70 10.35
CA SER A 41 23.06 13.48 10.45
C SER A 41 23.52 13.62 11.89
N GLU A 42 22.64 14.04 12.81
CA GLU A 42 22.94 14.12 14.23
C GLU A 42 23.23 12.74 14.84
N PHE A 43 22.48 11.70 14.45
CA PHE A 43 22.76 10.33 14.88
C PHE A 43 24.19 9.91 14.52
N SER A 44 24.63 10.15 13.29
CA SER A 44 25.98 9.79 12.81
C SER A 44 27.09 10.48 13.61
N LEU A 45 26.85 11.69 14.13
CA LEU A 45 27.81 12.39 15.00
C LEU A 45 27.95 11.77 16.39
N THR A 46 26.91 11.09 16.89
CA THR A 46 26.93 10.42 18.20
C THR A 46 27.59 9.05 18.18
N ILE A 47 27.67 8.42 17.00
CA ILE A 47 28.28 7.11 16.80
C ILE A 47 29.80 7.24 16.57
N GLN A 48 30.56 6.36 17.22
CA GLN A 48 32.01 6.25 17.06
C GLN A 48 32.40 5.09 16.13
N ASP A 49 31.58 4.04 16.04
CA ASP A 49 31.84 2.91 15.14
C ASP A 49 31.81 3.33 13.65
N GLU A 50 32.94 3.17 12.98
CA GLU A 50 33.13 3.58 11.59
C GLU A 50 32.25 2.79 10.61
N ALA A 51 32.00 1.50 10.87
CA ALA A 51 31.19 0.68 9.97
C ALA A 51 29.72 1.12 9.98
N ILE A 52 29.20 1.52 11.15
CA ILE A 52 27.86 2.10 11.27
C ILE A 52 27.79 3.44 10.54
N ARG A 53 28.78 4.32 10.74
CA ARG A 53 28.82 5.64 10.09
C ARG A 53 28.86 5.55 8.58
N GLU A 54 29.73 4.72 8.02
CA GLU A 54 29.85 4.53 6.58
C GLU A 54 28.57 3.92 5.96
N ALA A 55 27.89 3.00 6.68
CA ALA A 55 26.61 2.46 6.23
C ALA A 55 25.50 3.51 6.18
N ILE A 56 25.47 4.45 7.13
CA ILE A 56 24.43 5.48 7.25
C ILE A 56 24.71 6.68 6.33
N LYS A 57 25.97 6.95 5.99
CA LYS A 57 26.42 8.09 5.18
C LYS A 57 25.58 8.37 3.94
N GLN A 58 25.15 7.33 3.22
CA GLN A 58 24.32 7.47 2.02
C GLN A 58 22.91 8.05 2.26
N TYR A 59 22.41 7.97 3.50
CA TYR A 59 21.11 8.51 3.93
C TYR A 59 21.22 9.89 4.56
N LEU A 60 22.43 10.43 4.73
CA LEU A 60 22.65 11.76 5.30
C LEU A 60 22.40 12.84 4.26
N VAL A 61 22.15 14.08 4.69
CA VAL A 61 21.94 15.25 3.81
C VAL A 61 23.02 15.39 2.71
N ASP A 62 24.27 15.06 3.01
CA ASP A 62 25.41 15.11 2.08
C ASP A 62 25.58 13.81 1.26
N GLY A 63 24.79 12.78 1.54
CA GLY A 63 24.74 11.51 0.85
C GLY A 63 23.78 11.49 -0.35
N ASN A 64 23.91 10.45 -1.19
CA ASN A 64 23.14 10.32 -2.43
C ASN A 64 21.61 10.23 -2.23
N MET A 65 21.15 9.84 -1.03
CA MET A 65 19.73 9.64 -0.70
C MET A 65 19.30 10.43 0.55
N GLY A 66 20.01 11.51 0.89
CA GLY A 66 19.69 12.36 2.05
C GLY A 66 18.28 12.95 2.05
N HIS A 67 17.73 13.17 0.86
CA HIS A 67 16.40 13.73 0.67
C HIS A 67 15.26 12.79 1.12
N LEU A 68 15.52 11.52 1.43
CA LEU A 68 14.48 10.56 1.83
C LEU A 68 14.18 10.59 3.32
N LEU A 69 15.22 10.62 4.17
CA LEU A 69 15.11 10.28 5.59
C LEU A 69 15.83 11.25 6.54
N ASP A 70 16.52 12.27 6.01
CA ASP A 70 17.34 13.18 6.80
C ASP A 70 16.88 14.63 6.61
N ALA A 71 15.81 14.99 7.33
CA ALA A 71 15.23 16.33 7.32
C ALA A 71 15.17 16.89 8.75
N GLU A 72 15.43 18.19 8.90
CA GLU A 72 15.36 18.90 10.18
C GLU A 72 13.95 18.86 10.78
N GLU A 73 12.94 18.99 9.92
CA GLU A 73 11.53 18.86 10.29
C GLU A 73 10.83 17.77 9.48
N ASP A 74 10.01 16.99 10.19
CA ASP A 74 9.16 15.96 9.60
C ASP A 74 7.87 16.60 9.07
N GLY A 75 7.85 16.87 7.75
CA GLY A 75 6.73 17.49 7.05
C GLY A 75 5.60 16.53 6.65
N LEU A 76 5.71 15.22 6.93
CA LEU A 76 4.69 14.27 6.49
C LEU A 76 3.41 14.42 7.32
N SER A 77 2.34 14.90 6.68
CA SER A 77 1.00 15.02 7.28
C SER A 77 0.02 14.06 6.61
N LEU A 78 -0.73 13.30 7.42
CA LEU A 78 -1.80 12.44 6.92
C LEU A 78 -3.14 13.19 6.97
N SER A 79 -3.96 13.00 5.94
CA SER A 79 -5.34 13.48 5.87
C SER A 79 -6.32 12.31 5.73
N ASP A 80 -7.62 12.59 5.70
CA ASP A 80 -8.69 11.58 5.53
C ASP A 80 -8.52 10.74 4.25
N PHE A 81 -7.86 11.29 3.23
CA PHE A 81 -7.50 10.57 2.01
C PHE A 81 -6.04 10.85 1.64
N THR A 82 -5.17 9.87 1.86
CA THR A 82 -3.74 9.99 1.59
C THR A 82 -3.30 8.87 0.64
N VAL A 83 -2.55 9.24 -0.40
CA VAL A 83 -2.00 8.31 -1.39
C VAL A 83 -0.48 8.44 -1.39
N PHE A 84 0.22 7.31 -1.33
CA PHE A 84 1.67 7.23 -1.50
C PHE A 84 1.95 6.56 -2.84
N GLU A 85 2.54 7.31 -3.77
CA GLU A 85 3.21 6.75 -4.95
C GLU A 85 4.53 6.12 -4.47
N ILE A 86 4.79 4.88 -4.84
CA ILE A 86 5.93 4.11 -4.34
C ILE A 86 6.74 3.44 -5.45
N GLU A 87 6.31 3.48 -6.71
CA GLU A 87 6.99 2.85 -7.83
C GLU A 87 8.41 3.42 -8.01
N GLU A 88 8.56 4.75 -8.01
CA GLU A 88 9.88 5.38 -8.10
C GLU A 88 10.76 5.03 -6.89
N LEU A 89 10.18 4.99 -5.69
CA LEU A 89 10.87 4.60 -4.46
C LEU A 89 11.36 3.15 -4.54
N MET A 90 10.53 2.23 -5.06
CA MET A 90 10.90 0.83 -5.21
C MET A 90 12.03 0.64 -6.23
N ASN A 91 12.09 1.48 -7.27
CA ASN A 91 13.17 1.47 -8.26
C ASN A 91 14.53 1.91 -7.71
N LEU A 92 14.57 2.57 -6.54
CA LEU A 92 15.84 2.88 -5.85
C LEU A 92 16.49 1.64 -5.22
N GLY A 93 15.74 0.53 -5.09
CA GLY A 93 16.20 -0.72 -4.50
C GLY A 93 15.94 -0.82 -2.99
N GLU A 94 16.02 -2.05 -2.48
CA GLU A 94 15.56 -2.40 -1.12
C GLU A 94 16.24 -1.59 -0.02
N LYS A 95 17.51 -1.21 -0.23
CA LYS A 95 18.28 -0.39 0.71
C LYS A 95 17.57 0.91 1.06
N PHE A 96 16.98 1.58 0.08
CA PHE A 96 16.33 2.88 0.29
C PHE A 96 14.82 2.75 0.46
N ALA A 97 14.20 1.84 -0.29
CA ALA A 97 12.76 1.62 -0.24
C ALA A 97 12.30 1.09 1.13
N LEU A 98 13.00 0.09 1.69
CA LEU A 98 12.57 -0.57 2.93
C LEU A 98 12.55 0.38 4.14
N PRO A 99 13.63 1.13 4.45
CA PRO A 99 13.62 2.03 5.59
C PRO A 99 12.55 3.13 5.48
N THR A 100 12.37 3.67 4.27
CA THR A 100 11.36 4.71 3.98
C THR A 100 9.95 4.19 4.20
N LEU A 101 9.61 3.02 3.65
CA LEU A 101 8.29 2.42 3.84
C LEU A 101 8.04 2.00 5.29
N LEU A 102 9.04 1.46 6.01
CA LEU A 102 8.90 1.15 7.44
C LEU A 102 8.58 2.40 8.27
N TYR A 103 9.19 3.52 7.92
CA TYR A 103 8.87 4.81 8.52
C TYR A 103 7.44 5.26 8.18
N LEU A 104 7.02 5.19 6.92
CA LEU A 104 5.63 5.49 6.51
C LEU A 104 4.62 4.62 7.25
N PHE A 105 4.89 3.32 7.36
CA PHE A 105 4.06 2.37 8.07
C PHE A 105 3.91 2.72 9.54
N ARG A 106 5.00 3.13 10.20
CA ARG A 106 4.94 3.64 11.58
C ARG A 106 4.09 4.90 11.68
N ARG A 107 4.17 5.82 10.73
CA ARG A 107 3.34 7.05 10.74
C ARG A 107 1.86 6.73 10.57
N ILE A 108 1.53 5.80 9.67
CA ILE A 108 0.17 5.29 9.48
C ILE A 108 -0.34 4.66 10.78
N GLU A 109 0.41 3.74 11.39
CA GLU A 109 0.01 3.10 12.64
C GLU A 109 -0.28 4.10 13.77
N ARG A 110 0.58 5.10 13.93
CA ARG A 110 0.40 6.14 14.96
C ARG A 110 -0.81 7.03 14.71
N SER A 111 -1.28 7.10 13.47
CA SER A 111 -2.49 7.86 13.12
C SER A 111 -3.77 7.12 13.50
N LEU A 112 -3.73 5.79 13.64
CA LEU A 112 -4.88 4.96 13.99
C LEU A 112 -5.18 5.04 15.49
N LYS A 113 -6.18 5.84 15.86
CA LYS A 113 -6.63 6.08 17.25
C LYS A 113 -7.96 5.39 17.58
N GLY A 114 -8.43 4.49 16.70
CA GLY A 114 -9.70 3.76 16.83
C GLY A 114 -10.81 4.27 15.89
N GLN A 115 -10.57 5.33 15.13
CA GLN A 115 -11.46 5.76 14.06
C GLN A 115 -11.53 4.69 12.95
N PRO A 116 -12.66 4.56 12.24
CA PRO A 116 -12.72 3.73 11.04
C PRO A 116 -11.65 4.16 10.03
N ALA A 117 -10.83 3.22 9.60
CA ALA A 117 -9.77 3.48 8.64
C ALA A 117 -9.63 2.33 7.64
N ALA A 118 -9.08 2.64 6.47
CA ALA A 118 -8.73 1.66 5.46
C ALA A 118 -7.30 1.90 4.99
N ILE A 119 -6.48 0.85 5.04
CA ILE A 119 -5.18 0.83 4.37
C ILE A 119 -5.35 0.01 3.10
N ILE A 120 -5.15 0.65 1.96
CA ILE A 120 -5.26 0.02 0.64
C ILE A 120 -3.86 -0.20 0.10
N LEU A 121 -3.55 -1.45 -0.20
CA LEU A 121 -2.28 -1.91 -0.74
C LEU A 121 -2.54 -2.40 -2.16
N ASP A 122 -2.29 -1.54 -3.15
CA ASP A 122 -2.45 -1.85 -4.57
C ASP A 122 -1.14 -2.36 -5.15
N GLU A 123 -1.18 -3.54 -5.79
CA GLU A 123 -0.01 -4.26 -6.33
C GLU A 123 1.19 -4.37 -5.37
N ALA A 124 0.90 -4.45 -4.07
CA ALA A 124 1.90 -4.51 -3.02
C ALA A 124 2.76 -5.79 -3.02
N TRP A 125 2.53 -6.74 -3.94
CA TRP A 125 3.38 -7.93 -4.07
C TRP A 125 4.83 -7.58 -4.40
N LEU A 126 5.09 -6.46 -5.09
CA LEU A 126 6.44 -5.94 -5.31
C LEU A 126 7.18 -5.70 -3.99
N MET A 127 6.45 -5.21 -2.98
CA MET A 127 7.02 -4.99 -1.63
C MET A 127 7.20 -6.30 -0.86
N LEU A 128 6.43 -7.35 -1.18
CA LEU A 128 6.33 -8.59 -0.39
C LEU A 128 7.40 -9.64 -0.71
N GLY A 129 8.22 -9.40 -1.74
CA GLY A 129 9.44 -10.17 -1.99
C GLY A 129 10.39 -10.14 -0.79
N HIS A 130 10.44 -9.02 -0.05
CA HIS A 130 11.32 -8.87 1.09
C HIS A 130 10.70 -9.42 2.40
N PRO A 131 11.42 -10.26 3.18
CA PRO A 131 10.88 -10.88 4.40
C PRO A 131 10.35 -9.89 5.45
N ALA A 132 11.04 -8.76 5.64
CA ALA A 132 10.63 -7.75 6.63
C ALA A 132 9.26 -7.13 6.30
N PHE A 133 9.00 -6.87 5.01
CA PHE A 133 7.68 -6.37 4.57
C PHE A 133 6.60 -7.41 4.75
N ARG A 134 6.89 -8.67 4.37
CA ARG A 134 5.94 -9.77 4.51
C ARG A 134 5.47 -9.94 5.95
N GLU A 135 6.40 -9.91 6.90
CA GLU A 135 6.07 -9.99 8.33
C GLU A 135 5.29 -8.77 8.80
N LYS A 136 5.60 -7.57 8.28
CA LYS A 136 4.86 -6.36 8.63
C LYS A 136 3.41 -6.38 8.14
N ILE A 137 3.17 -6.80 6.90
CA ILE A 137 1.81 -6.96 6.37
C ILE A 137 1.04 -8.06 7.11
N ARG A 138 1.71 -9.17 7.45
CA ARG A 138 1.13 -10.23 8.29
C ARG A 138 0.73 -9.70 9.67
N GLU A 139 1.57 -8.88 10.29
CA GLU A 139 1.25 -8.20 11.55
C GLU A 139 0.02 -7.31 11.38
N TRP A 140 -0.02 -6.49 10.32
CA TRP A 140 -1.12 -5.58 10.04
C TRP A 140 -2.46 -6.29 9.90
N LEU A 141 -2.51 -7.35 9.09
CA LEU A 141 -3.71 -8.15 8.88
C LEU A 141 -4.23 -8.78 10.18
N LYS A 142 -3.33 -9.10 11.14
CA LYS A 142 -3.70 -9.68 12.43
C LYS A 142 -4.12 -8.64 13.47
N VAL A 143 -3.44 -7.50 13.52
CA VAL A 143 -3.52 -6.55 14.65
C VAL A 143 -4.46 -5.39 14.37
N LEU A 144 -4.49 -4.87 13.14
CA LEU A 144 -5.19 -3.61 12.83
C LEU A 144 -6.70 -3.68 12.95
N ARG A 145 -7.29 -4.89 12.96
CA ARG A 145 -8.71 -5.07 13.32
C ARG A 145 -9.06 -4.45 14.67
N LYS A 146 -8.13 -4.50 15.64
CA LYS A 146 -8.32 -3.93 16.99
C LYS A 146 -8.34 -2.40 16.98
N ALA A 147 -7.74 -1.79 15.96
CA ALA A 147 -7.70 -0.36 15.76
C ALA A 147 -8.85 0.14 14.85
N ASN A 148 -9.87 -0.69 14.59
CA ASN A 148 -10.98 -0.37 13.67
C ASN A 148 -10.50 -0.05 12.24
N CYS A 149 -9.42 -0.71 11.81
CA CYS A 149 -8.81 -0.49 10.50
C CYS A 149 -8.91 -1.75 9.64
N ILE A 150 -9.39 -1.60 8.41
CA ILE A 150 -9.35 -2.65 7.40
C ILE A 150 -8.05 -2.56 6.60
N VAL A 151 -7.50 -3.70 6.21
CA VAL A 151 -6.39 -3.77 5.25
C VAL A 151 -6.94 -4.43 3.99
N LEU A 152 -6.95 -3.68 2.88
CA LEU A 152 -7.39 -4.15 1.58
C LEU A 152 -6.15 -4.37 0.71
N MET A 153 -5.99 -5.58 0.18
CA MET A 153 -4.96 -5.87 -0.80
C MET A 153 -5.62 -6.08 -2.17
N ALA A 154 -5.14 -5.39 -3.18
CA ALA A 154 -5.56 -5.53 -4.57
C ALA A 154 -4.38 -6.01 -5.42
N THR A 155 -4.63 -7.00 -6.27
CA THR A 155 -3.63 -7.46 -7.25
C THR A 155 -4.32 -8.00 -8.49
N GLN A 156 -3.70 -7.76 -9.64
CA GLN A 156 -4.10 -8.30 -10.94
C GLN A 156 -3.47 -9.67 -11.22
N SER A 157 -2.36 -10.00 -10.54
CA SER A 157 -1.56 -11.20 -10.82
C SER A 157 -1.49 -12.14 -9.61
N LEU A 158 -2.31 -13.20 -9.62
CA LEU A 158 -2.27 -14.20 -8.56
C LEU A 158 -0.96 -15.01 -8.58
N SER A 159 -0.31 -15.12 -9.74
CA SER A 159 1.02 -15.73 -9.87
C SER A 159 2.09 -14.92 -9.16
N ASP A 160 2.08 -13.59 -9.25
CA ASP A 160 3.07 -12.75 -8.57
C ASP A 160 2.84 -12.74 -7.05
N ALA A 161 1.58 -12.78 -6.63
CA ALA A 161 1.24 -13.01 -5.22
C ALA A 161 1.70 -14.40 -4.72
N ALA A 162 1.66 -15.43 -5.56
CA ALA A 162 2.19 -16.75 -5.21
C ALA A 162 3.72 -16.76 -5.12
N ASN A 163 4.41 -16.15 -6.09
CA ASN A 163 5.86 -16.11 -6.16
C ASN A 163 6.49 -15.25 -5.05
N SER A 164 5.80 -14.19 -4.63
CA SER A 164 6.20 -13.35 -3.48
C SER A 164 5.96 -13.99 -2.11
N GLY A 165 5.34 -15.18 -2.04
CA GLY A 165 5.10 -15.90 -0.79
C GLY A 165 4.03 -15.26 0.11
N ILE A 166 3.24 -14.31 -0.39
CA ILE A 166 2.12 -13.71 0.36
C ILE A 166 0.86 -14.56 0.27
N LEU A 167 0.75 -15.48 -0.70
CA LEU A 167 -0.49 -16.25 -0.92
C LEU A 167 -1.00 -16.92 0.36
N ASP A 168 -0.10 -17.51 1.16
CA ASP A 168 -0.47 -18.16 2.42
C ASP A 168 -1.01 -17.13 3.44
N VAL A 169 -0.38 -15.94 3.51
CA VAL A 169 -0.87 -14.82 4.32
C VAL A 169 -2.26 -14.39 3.88
N MET A 170 -2.49 -14.27 2.56
CA MET A 170 -3.80 -13.90 2.02
C MET A 170 -4.85 -14.96 2.35
N VAL A 171 -4.52 -16.24 2.18
CA VAL A 171 -5.46 -17.34 2.47
C VAL A 171 -5.84 -17.33 3.95
N GLU A 172 -4.86 -17.29 4.85
CA GLU A 172 -5.04 -17.39 6.30
C GLU A 172 -5.62 -16.14 6.95
N SER A 173 -5.19 -14.95 6.51
CA SER A 173 -5.40 -13.71 7.24
C SER A 173 -6.44 -12.78 6.60
N THR A 174 -7.03 -13.15 5.46
CA THR A 174 -8.14 -12.40 4.84
C THR A 174 -9.48 -13.10 5.04
N ALA A 175 -10.37 -12.50 5.82
CA ALA A 175 -11.72 -13.02 6.07
C ALA A 175 -12.66 -12.85 4.87
N THR A 176 -12.40 -11.86 4.02
CA THR A 176 -13.20 -11.55 2.83
C THR A 176 -12.30 -11.57 1.60
N LYS A 177 -12.76 -12.22 0.54
CA LYS A 177 -12.11 -12.28 -0.77
C LYS A 177 -13.12 -11.92 -1.86
N ILE A 178 -12.72 -11.04 -2.77
CA ILE A 178 -13.51 -10.65 -3.94
C ILE A 178 -12.71 -11.03 -5.17
N PHE A 179 -13.22 -11.98 -5.93
CA PHE A 179 -12.61 -12.42 -7.18
C PHE A 179 -13.30 -11.73 -8.35
N LEU A 180 -12.49 -11.24 -9.28
CA LEU A 180 -12.96 -10.66 -10.53
C LEU A 180 -13.10 -11.75 -11.60
N PRO A 181 -13.93 -11.53 -12.64
CA PRO A 181 -14.04 -12.46 -13.76
C PRO A 181 -12.70 -12.67 -14.44
N ASN A 182 -12.40 -13.93 -14.75
CA ASN A 182 -11.16 -14.33 -15.41
C ASN A 182 -11.46 -15.43 -16.43
N ILE A 183 -11.40 -15.10 -17.72
CA ILE A 183 -11.68 -16.04 -18.82
C ILE A 183 -10.70 -17.23 -18.84
N TYR A 184 -9.50 -17.04 -18.30
CA TYR A 184 -8.43 -18.03 -18.18
C TYR A 184 -8.51 -18.84 -16.89
N ALA A 185 -9.58 -18.70 -16.10
CA ALA A 185 -9.70 -19.39 -14.81
C ALA A 185 -9.71 -20.93 -14.94
N ARG A 186 -10.04 -21.47 -16.13
CA ARG A 186 -10.02 -22.90 -16.41
C ARG A 186 -8.64 -23.44 -16.75
N ASP A 187 -7.69 -22.57 -17.11
CA ASP A 187 -6.34 -22.97 -17.47
C ASP A 187 -5.68 -23.64 -16.27
N GLU A 188 -4.89 -24.69 -16.52
CA GLU A 188 -4.43 -25.61 -15.47
C GLU A 188 -3.69 -24.89 -14.33
N ASP A 189 -2.74 -24.01 -14.69
CA ASP A 189 -1.94 -23.23 -13.74
C ASP A 189 -2.81 -22.24 -12.95
N THR A 190 -3.67 -21.49 -13.64
CA THR A 190 -4.58 -20.51 -13.02
C THR A 190 -5.57 -21.21 -12.08
N ALA A 191 -6.15 -22.33 -12.51
CA ALA A 191 -7.06 -23.13 -11.70
C ALA A 191 -6.36 -23.70 -10.46
N ALA A 192 -5.09 -24.10 -10.57
CA ALA A 192 -4.29 -24.55 -9.43
C ALA A 192 -4.10 -23.42 -8.40
N LEU A 193 -3.82 -22.19 -8.84
CA LEU A 193 -3.73 -21.02 -7.95
C LEU A 193 -5.07 -20.70 -7.27
N TYR A 194 -6.19 -20.74 -8.00
CA TYR A 194 -7.52 -20.56 -7.39
C TYR A 194 -7.86 -21.64 -6.38
N ARG A 195 -7.46 -22.91 -6.62
CA ARG A 195 -7.62 -23.99 -5.65
C ARG A 195 -6.81 -23.74 -4.38
N ARG A 196 -5.57 -23.24 -4.49
CA ARG A 196 -4.77 -22.80 -3.33
C ARG A 196 -5.46 -21.68 -2.55
N MET A 197 -6.21 -20.82 -3.23
CA MET A 197 -7.06 -19.79 -2.61
C MET A 197 -8.38 -20.32 -2.01
N GLY A 198 -8.61 -21.63 -2.05
CA GLY A 198 -9.78 -22.29 -1.47
C GLY A 198 -11.00 -22.38 -2.40
N LEU A 199 -10.83 -22.14 -3.70
CA LEU A 199 -11.92 -22.27 -4.68
C LEU A 199 -12.05 -23.72 -5.16
N ASN A 200 -13.29 -24.17 -5.29
CA ASN A 200 -13.61 -25.44 -5.95
C ASN A 200 -13.86 -25.25 -7.46
N ALA A 201 -14.00 -26.37 -8.17
CA ALA A 201 -14.21 -26.36 -9.62
C ALA A 201 -15.43 -25.54 -10.05
N ARG A 202 -16.53 -25.57 -9.29
CA ARG A 202 -17.74 -24.78 -9.60
C ARG A 202 -17.51 -23.28 -9.44
N GLN A 203 -16.74 -22.88 -8.44
CA GLN A 203 -16.42 -21.47 -8.21
C GLN A 203 -15.47 -20.93 -9.28
N ILE A 204 -14.50 -21.74 -9.69
CA ILE A 204 -13.62 -21.43 -10.83
C ILE A 204 -14.45 -21.26 -12.10
N GLU A 205 -15.43 -22.14 -12.33
CA GLU A 205 -16.35 -22.02 -13.47
C GLU A 205 -17.20 -20.74 -13.43
N ILE A 206 -17.61 -20.29 -12.24
CA ILE A 206 -18.28 -18.99 -12.07
C ILE A 206 -17.34 -17.85 -12.49
N LEU A 207 -16.07 -17.87 -12.07
CA LEU A 207 -15.11 -16.83 -12.48
C LEU A 207 -14.87 -16.80 -14.00
N ALA A 208 -14.84 -17.98 -14.63
CA ALA A 208 -14.64 -18.12 -16.08
C ALA A 208 -15.81 -17.60 -16.92
N THR A 209 -17.03 -17.60 -16.36
CA THR A 209 -18.27 -17.26 -17.08
C THR A 209 -18.90 -15.95 -16.65
N ALA A 210 -18.42 -15.34 -15.56
CA ALA A 210 -18.91 -14.07 -15.06
C ALA A 210 -18.62 -12.91 -16.03
N ILE A 211 -19.45 -11.88 -16.00
CA ILE A 211 -19.37 -10.71 -16.89
C ILE A 211 -18.33 -9.71 -16.35
N PRO A 212 -17.21 -9.45 -17.08
CA PRO A 212 -16.21 -8.47 -16.67
C PRO A 212 -16.81 -7.08 -16.42
N LYS A 213 -16.23 -6.33 -15.48
CA LYS A 213 -16.65 -4.96 -15.10
C LYS A 213 -18.11 -4.82 -14.62
N ARG A 214 -18.77 -5.94 -14.34
CA ARG A 214 -20.16 -5.98 -13.86
C ARG A 214 -20.31 -6.96 -12.72
N GLN A 215 -19.79 -8.16 -12.87
CA GLN A 215 -19.95 -9.23 -11.90
C GLN A 215 -18.70 -9.45 -11.09
N TYR A 216 -18.89 -9.74 -9.80
CA TYR A 216 -17.83 -9.97 -8.84
C TYR A 216 -18.23 -11.16 -7.97
N TYR A 217 -17.26 -12.02 -7.65
CA TYR A 217 -17.49 -13.21 -6.86
C TYR A 217 -16.98 -13.01 -5.43
N TYR A 218 -17.92 -12.87 -4.50
CA TYR A 218 -17.66 -12.65 -3.09
C TYR A 218 -17.53 -13.98 -2.33
N ILE A 219 -16.56 -14.05 -1.42
CA ILE A 219 -16.39 -15.12 -0.44
C ILE A 219 -16.09 -14.51 0.94
N SER A 220 -16.85 -14.94 1.95
CA SER A 220 -16.52 -14.71 3.37
C SER A 220 -17.12 -15.81 4.26
N GLU A 221 -16.97 -15.66 5.58
CA GLU A 221 -17.65 -16.46 6.59
C GLU A 221 -19.18 -16.40 6.48
N ASN A 222 -19.73 -15.29 5.97
CA ASN A 222 -21.18 -15.10 5.80
C ASN A 222 -21.75 -15.80 4.56
N GLY A 223 -20.89 -16.35 3.70
CA GLY A 223 -21.30 -17.08 2.50
C GLY A 223 -20.54 -16.66 1.26
N ARG A 224 -21.02 -17.15 0.11
CA ARG A 224 -20.36 -16.98 -1.18
C ARG A 224 -21.39 -16.66 -2.25
N ARG A 225 -21.17 -15.60 -3.04
CA ARG A 225 -22.17 -15.15 -4.00
C ARG A 225 -21.53 -14.41 -5.18
N LEU A 226 -22.01 -14.74 -6.38
CA LEU A 226 -21.83 -13.87 -7.55
C LEU A 226 -22.84 -12.74 -7.45
N PHE A 227 -22.37 -11.50 -7.52
CA PHE A 227 -23.23 -10.32 -7.49
C PHE A 227 -22.86 -9.36 -8.60
N ASP A 228 -23.85 -8.59 -9.05
CA ASP A 228 -23.67 -7.50 -9.98
C ASP A 228 -23.33 -6.24 -9.17
N LEU A 229 -22.17 -5.64 -9.43
CA LEU A 229 -21.85 -4.32 -8.93
C LEU A 229 -22.66 -3.31 -9.76
N ALA A 230 -23.85 -2.98 -9.27
CA ALA A 230 -24.77 -2.05 -9.91
C ALA A 230 -24.28 -0.61 -9.75
N ILE A 231 -23.18 -0.27 -10.43
CA ILE A 231 -22.73 1.11 -10.56
C ILE A 231 -23.66 1.80 -11.56
N GLY A 232 -24.42 2.79 -11.09
CA GLY A 232 -25.29 3.58 -11.96
C GLY A 232 -24.49 4.33 -13.04
N SER A 233 -25.17 4.72 -14.13
CA SER A 233 -24.55 5.47 -15.24
C SER A 233 -23.87 6.76 -14.79
N LEU A 234 -24.41 7.43 -13.77
CA LEU A 234 -23.77 8.58 -13.14
C LEU A 234 -22.39 8.22 -12.56
N SER A 235 -22.31 7.20 -11.71
CA SER A 235 -21.06 6.80 -11.08
C SER A 235 -20.07 6.27 -12.12
N LEU A 236 -20.52 5.52 -13.13
CA LEU A 236 -19.66 5.07 -14.25
C LEU A 236 -19.14 6.23 -15.12
N ALA A 237 -19.75 7.42 -15.07
CA ALA A 237 -19.22 8.59 -15.75
C ALA A 237 -17.93 9.12 -15.12
N PHE A 238 -17.62 8.72 -13.88
CA PHE A 238 -16.42 9.15 -13.16
C PHE A 238 -15.52 7.97 -12.78
N VAL A 239 -16.12 6.88 -12.28
CA VAL A 239 -15.40 5.70 -11.80
C VAL A 239 -14.81 4.93 -12.98
N GLY A 240 -13.49 4.76 -12.97
CA GLY A 240 -12.76 4.01 -14.01
C GLY A 240 -12.47 4.81 -15.28
N VAL A 241 -12.70 6.13 -15.27
CA VAL A 241 -12.28 7.04 -16.36
C VAL A 241 -10.83 7.43 -16.13
N SER A 242 -9.91 6.61 -16.66
CA SER A 242 -8.47 6.79 -16.52
C SER A 242 -7.74 6.93 -17.86
N ASP A 243 -8.45 6.87 -18.99
CA ASP A 243 -7.85 7.05 -20.30
C ASP A 243 -7.44 8.52 -20.54
N LYS A 244 -6.33 8.70 -21.27
CA LYS A 244 -5.71 10.02 -21.48
C LYS A 244 -6.66 11.01 -22.15
N ASP A 245 -7.50 10.54 -23.08
CA ASP A 245 -8.42 11.39 -23.83
C ASP A 245 -9.52 11.93 -22.91
N SER A 246 -10.16 11.07 -22.13
CA SER A 246 -11.17 11.48 -21.16
C SER A 246 -10.60 12.42 -20.10
N VAL A 247 -9.40 12.14 -19.57
CA VAL A 247 -8.73 13.02 -18.60
C VAL A 247 -8.41 14.39 -19.22
N ALA A 248 -7.98 14.44 -20.47
CA ALA A 248 -7.72 15.71 -21.16
C ALA A 248 -9.01 16.52 -21.37
N VAL A 249 -10.12 15.86 -21.70
CA VAL A 249 -11.44 16.51 -21.81
C VAL A 249 -11.87 17.08 -20.46
N ILE A 250 -11.77 16.30 -19.38
CA ILE A 250 -12.12 16.75 -18.02
C ILE A 250 -11.30 17.99 -17.64
N LYS A 251 -9.98 17.97 -17.84
CA LYS A 251 -9.10 19.13 -17.55
C LYS A 251 -9.47 20.38 -18.35
N ASN A 252 -9.88 20.21 -19.61
CA ASN A 252 -10.35 21.33 -20.43
C ASN A 252 -11.68 21.89 -19.90
N LEU A 253 -12.62 21.01 -19.53
CA LEU A 253 -13.89 21.43 -18.93
C LEU A 253 -13.67 22.16 -17.61
N GLU A 254 -12.79 21.64 -16.74
CA GLU A 254 -12.38 22.30 -15.49
C GLU A 254 -11.82 23.71 -15.77
N ALA A 255 -10.89 23.83 -16.72
CA ALA A 255 -10.29 25.12 -17.06
C ALA A 255 -11.29 26.13 -17.64
N LYS A 256 -12.31 25.66 -18.37
CA LYS A 256 -13.29 26.52 -19.05
C LYS A 256 -14.49 26.88 -18.18
N PHE A 257 -14.94 25.97 -17.33
CA PHE A 257 -16.20 26.08 -16.61
C PHE A 257 -16.06 26.10 -15.08
N GLY A 258 -14.84 25.95 -14.54
CA GLY A 258 -14.64 25.88 -13.08
C GLY A 258 -15.46 24.74 -12.49
N ASP A 259 -16.11 24.95 -11.35
CA ASP A 259 -16.89 23.93 -10.64
C ASP A 259 -18.06 23.34 -11.46
N ASP A 260 -18.53 24.05 -12.50
CA ASP A 260 -19.63 23.58 -13.37
C ASP A 260 -19.17 22.52 -14.39
N TRP A 261 -17.88 22.21 -14.46
CA TRP A 261 -17.33 21.19 -15.38
C TRP A 261 -18.04 19.83 -15.24
N VAL A 262 -18.48 19.48 -14.03
CA VAL A 262 -19.19 18.23 -13.72
C VAL A 262 -20.49 18.15 -14.51
N HIS A 263 -21.22 19.28 -14.62
CA HIS A 263 -22.47 19.35 -15.37
C HIS A 263 -22.24 19.19 -16.87
N GLU A 264 -21.22 19.86 -17.41
CA GLU A 264 -20.86 19.76 -18.83
C GLU A 264 -20.35 18.36 -19.20
N TRP A 265 -19.55 17.75 -18.32
CA TRP A 265 -19.07 16.38 -18.50
C TRP A 265 -20.21 15.37 -18.56
N LEU A 266 -21.17 15.49 -17.63
CA LEU A 266 -22.35 14.63 -17.61
C LEU A 266 -23.27 14.88 -18.81
N ALA A 267 -23.47 16.14 -19.20
CA ALA A 267 -24.26 16.50 -20.36
C ALA A 267 -23.69 15.88 -21.65
N GLY A 268 -22.36 15.89 -21.82
CA GLY A 268 -21.67 15.22 -22.92
C GLY A 268 -21.86 13.70 -22.95
N ARG A 269 -22.23 13.09 -21.82
CA ARG A 269 -22.56 11.66 -21.67
C ARG A 269 -24.06 11.39 -21.63
N GLY A 270 -24.90 12.39 -21.90
CA GLY A 270 -26.36 12.28 -21.89
C GLY A 270 -26.96 12.12 -20.49
N LEU A 271 -26.24 12.55 -19.45
CA LEU A 271 -26.65 12.45 -18.05
C LEU A 271 -26.90 13.84 -17.47
N LYS A 272 -27.84 13.95 -16.53
CA LYS A 272 -28.05 15.18 -15.75
C LYS A 272 -27.95 14.86 -14.27
N LEU A 273 -27.15 15.62 -13.54
CA LEU A 273 -26.94 15.41 -12.11
C LEU A 273 -28.26 15.45 -11.31
N ASN A 274 -29.20 16.31 -11.73
CA ASN A 274 -30.50 16.45 -11.08
C ASN A 274 -31.38 15.18 -11.18
N ASP A 275 -31.17 14.32 -12.17
CA ASP A 275 -31.92 13.06 -12.32
C ASP A 275 -31.56 12.04 -11.23
N TYR A 276 -30.46 12.27 -10.50
CA TYR A 276 -29.92 11.38 -9.46
C TYR A 276 -29.92 12.00 -8.06
N ARG A 277 -30.40 13.24 -7.91
CA ARG A 277 -30.62 13.85 -6.60
C ARG A 277 -31.93 13.28 -6.04
N THR A 278 -31.85 12.26 -5.19
CA THR A 278 -32.98 11.91 -4.32
C THR A 278 -33.30 13.11 -3.42
N ALA A 279 -34.58 13.47 -3.31
CA ALA A 279 -35.04 14.44 -2.32
C ALA A 279 -34.49 14.05 -0.95
N ALA A 280 -33.77 14.98 -0.32
CA ALA A 280 -33.16 14.82 1.00
C ALA A 280 -34.21 14.54 2.08
#